data_AF-A0AAE0ITL9-F1
#
_entry.id   AF-A0AAE0ITL9-F1
#
_cell.length_a   1.000
_cell.length_b   1.000
_cell.length_c   1.000
_cell.angle_alpha   90.00
_cell.angle_beta   90.00
_cell.angle_gamma   90.00
#
_symmetry.space_group_name_H-M   'P 1'
#
loop_
_entity.id
_entity.type
_entity.pdbx_description
1 polymer ?
#
loop_
_entity_poly.entity_id
_entity_poly.type
_entity_poly.pdbx_seq_one_letter_code
_entity_poly.pdbx_strand_id
1 'polypeptide(L)'
;MEAYSLLWDIYPILATLFCVSHILPRQISLMFSCLRDRGAASQTSSSSSSETGTGNASNDTIMIDQAQHPELGHAAEMGSTASIRRRLLAFTALAFMWSAAQAPLFLFAGAPVYIYKELGGVDHWVWLASANLLATAAISPFVGTLSDIFGRRYVAISGSVFLVIGAIVSGTAHKMDVFIGGMALSGIGTGINELTALAGTAEIVPVSGRGYYIAAMVLSVLPFTPSVMWAQLISHYSTWRYISILTGGWAFVGLVLTILFYSPPRTSSAISRKIELLKKIDFVGGIMSIAGLAFFEIAILGGGYNFPWSSPQCLAPLILGLLFMLAFAMWEVRYAVNPMVPRRLGKAPRTLMLTLIITFISGANFFSVLMLWPGQAYNVYGHDPVGVGLRGLPFAVGVLAGCFTSLVLLSKFRGNIKWLLFGASVLMTAGCGGLAGARVDNIEVVYFILLIAGLGVGGIVVPASTITTIICPADLIATITALTISIRIVGGAIGYAVYYNVFVNKLVPELTTAVAGACVQTGIRDRGLIGNIIGLTATSLIDEIRNLPGVTESGWVQIVAAGKQTYANVYSWVYYCSVAFGGVSIIASLFLEDIAEFIDDNVAVVL
;
A
#
# COMPACT_ATOMS: atom_id res chain seq x y z
N MET A 1 1.00 -21.48 35.08
CA MET A 1 -0.46 -21.32 34.88
C MET A 1 -0.80 -20.02 34.15
N GLU A 2 0.07 -19.00 34.10
CA GLU A 2 -0.13 -17.74 33.36
C GLU A 2 0.00 -17.85 31.82
N ALA A 3 0.63 -18.90 31.29
CA ALA A 3 0.70 -19.12 29.83
C ALA A 3 -0.62 -19.64 29.23
N TYR A 4 -1.50 -20.25 30.04
CA TYR A 4 -2.79 -20.77 29.57
C TYR A 4 -3.88 -19.69 29.53
N SER A 5 -3.84 -18.68 30.40
CA SER A 5 -4.76 -17.53 30.34
C SER A 5 -4.50 -16.65 29.11
N LEU A 6 -3.22 -16.44 28.76
CA LEU A 6 -2.80 -15.71 27.55
C LEU A 6 -3.32 -16.35 26.25
N LEU A 7 -3.42 -17.68 26.18
CA LEU A 7 -3.97 -18.38 25.02
C LEU A 7 -5.48 -18.17 24.87
N TRP A 8 -6.21 -18.00 25.98
CA TRP A 8 -7.66 -17.70 25.96
C TRP A 8 -7.96 -16.23 25.63
N ASP A 9 -7.07 -15.30 25.98
CA ASP A 9 -7.20 -13.88 25.60
C ASP A 9 -6.82 -13.60 24.13
N ILE A 10 -5.89 -14.39 23.56
CA ILE A 10 -5.53 -14.36 22.13
C ILE A 10 -6.55 -15.13 21.28
N TYR A 11 -7.30 -16.08 21.87
CA TYR A 11 -8.29 -16.90 21.18
C TYR A 11 -9.34 -16.09 20.40
N PRO A 12 -9.98 -15.02 20.91
CA PRO A 12 -10.90 -14.22 20.10
C PRO A 12 -10.20 -13.50 18.93
N ILE A 13 -8.93 -13.10 19.07
CA ILE A 13 -8.15 -12.44 18.01
C ILE A 13 -7.80 -13.43 16.89
N LEU A 14 -7.27 -14.59 17.25
CA LEU A 14 -7.02 -15.69 16.32
C LEU A 14 -8.32 -16.23 15.73
N ALA A 15 -9.39 -16.35 16.51
CA ALA A 15 -10.69 -16.81 16.04
C ALA A 15 -11.32 -15.82 15.07
N THR A 16 -11.12 -14.50 15.23
CA THR A 16 -11.61 -13.50 14.26
C THR A 16 -10.80 -13.55 12.96
N LEU A 17 -9.47 -13.67 13.04
CA LEU A 17 -8.59 -13.87 11.89
C LEU A 17 -8.86 -15.21 11.18
N PHE A 18 -9.16 -16.28 11.92
CA PHE A 18 -9.57 -17.59 11.39
C PHE A 18 -11.00 -17.60 10.85
N CYS A 19 -11.94 -16.87 11.45
CA CYS A 19 -13.28 -16.71 10.91
C CYS A 19 -13.22 -16.00 9.57
N VAL A 20 -12.37 -14.98 9.44
CA VAL A 20 -12.13 -14.26 8.19
C VAL A 20 -11.36 -15.11 7.17
N SER A 21 -10.40 -15.94 7.60
CA SER A 21 -9.74 -16.94 6.74
C SER A 21 -10.65 -18.09 6.32
N HIS A 22 -11.77 -18.33 7.02
CA HIS A 22 -12.87 -19.20 6.59
C HIS A 22 -13.90 -18.47 5.71
N ILE A 23 -14.09 -17.17 5.88
CA ILE A 23 -14.97 -16.33 5.04
C ILE A 23 -14.37 -16.19 3.63
N LEU A 24 -13.06 -16.02 3.49
CA LEU A 24 -12.42 -15.83 2.18
C LEU A 24 -12.63 -17.04 1.24
N PRO A 25 -12.40 -18.30 1.63
CA PRO A 25 -12.74 -19.49 0.84
C PRO A 25 -14.24 -19.62 0.56
N ARG A 26 -15.10 -19.22 1.50
CA ARG A 26 -16.56 -19.35 1.37
C ARG A 26 -17.14 -18.28 0.43
N GLN A 27 -16.62 -17.06 0.47
CA GLN A 27 -16.90 -15.97 -0.47
C GLN A 27 -16.39 -16.32 -1.87
N ILE A 28 -15.17 -16.88 -1.97
CA ILE A 28 -14.63 -17.40 -3.23
C ILE A 28 -15.53 -18.54 -3.76
N SER A 29 -15.93 -19.49 -2.91
CA SER A 29 -16.84 -20.57 -3.31
C SER A 29 -18.19 -20.07 -3.81
N LEU A 30 -18.82 -19.11 -3.11
CA LEU A 30 -20.09 -18.49 -3.51
C LEU A 30 -19.96 -17.73 -4.84
N MET A 31 -18.82 -17.07 -5.06
CA MET A 31 -18.53 -16.35 -6.30
C MET A 31 -18.34 -17.32 -7.48
N PHE A 32 -17.69 -18.47 -7.26
CA PHE A 32 -17.58 -19.53 -8.26
C PHE A 32 -18.93 -20.20 -8.56
N SER A 33 -19.81 -20.36 -7.57
CA SER A 33 -21.19 -20.81 -7.78
C SER A 33 -21.97 -19.85 -8.69
N CYS A 34 -21.86 -18.54 -8.43
CA CYS A 34 -22.53 -17.50 -9.21
C CYS A 34 -22.00 -17.41 -10.67
N LEU A 35 -20.71 -17.69 -10.89
CA LEU A 35 -20.10 -17.78 -12.23
C LEU A 35 -20.52 -19.06 -12.98
N ARG A 36 -20.70 -20.19 -12.27
CA ARG A 36 -21.24 -21.43 -12.85
C ARG A 36 -22.67 -21.22 -13.35
N ASP A 37 -23.51 -20.50 -12.59
CA ASP A 37 -24.89 -20.22 -12.98
C ASP A 37 -24.99 -19.27 -14.19
N ARG A 38 -24.07 -18.30 -14.31
CA ARG A 38 -23.99 -17.41 -15.49
C ARG A 38 -23.45 -18.11 -16.74
N GLY A 39 -22.50 -19.04 -16.60
CA GLY A 39 -22.01 -19.86 -17.71
C GLY A 39 -23.04 -20.85 -18.23
N ALA A 40 -23.89 -21.40 -17.34
CA ALA A 40 -25.03 -22.24 -17.73
C ALA A 40 -26.09 -21.42 -18.49
N ALA A 41 -26.39 -20.20 -18.02
CA ALA A 41 -27.36 -19.31 -18.67
C ALA A 41 -26.95 -18.91 -20.10
N SER A 42 -25.66 -18.72 -20.38
CA SER A 42 -25.19 -18.38 -21.73
C SER A 42 -25.26 -19.56 -22.72
N GLN A 43 -25.11 -20.81 -22.24
CA GLN A 43 -25.24 -22.01 -23.08
C GLN A 43 -26.69 -22.34 -23.43
N THR A 44 -27.64 -22.01 -22.55
CA THR A 44 -29.09 -22.10 -22.86
C THR A 44 -29.56 -21.03 -23.84
N SER A 45 -28.91 -19.85 -23.89
CA SER A 45 -29.26 -18.82 -24.89
C SER A 45 -28.67 -19.08 -26.28
N SER A 46 -27.57 -19.84 -26.38
CA SER A 46 -26.95 -20.18 -27.67
C SER A 46 -27.57 -21.40 -28.35
N SER A 47 -28.38 -22.19 -27.64
CA SER A 47 -29.08 -23.36 -28.19
C SER A 47 -30.47 -23.02 -28.78
N SER A 48 -30.98 -21.81 -28.57
CA SER A 48 -32.29 -21.38 -29.08
C SER A 48 -32.23 -20.53 -30.37
N SER A 49 -31.05 -20.33 -30.97
CA SER A 49 -30.85 -19.43 -32.12
C SER A 49 -30.35 -20.10 -33.40
N SER A 50 -30.36 -21.43 -33.48
CA SER A 50 -29.83 -22.17 -34.63
C SER A 50 -30.82 -23.20 -35.20
N GLU A 51 -31.98 -22.75 -35.65
CA GLU A 51 -32.86 -23.52 -36.54
C GLU A 51 -33.43 -22.62 -37.65
N THR A 52 -32.65 -22.40 -38.72
CA THR A 52 -33.15 -22.16 -40.11
C THR A 52 -31.95 -22.14 -41.06
N GLY A 53 -31.86 -23.10 -41.99
CA GLY A 53 -30.83 -23.08 -43.02
C GLY A 53 -30.51 -24.46 -43.63
N THR A 54 -31.23 -24.81 -44.68
CA THR A 54 -31.09 -25.98 -45.55
C THR A 54 -29.73 -26.06 -46.26
N GLY A 55 -29.16 -27.28 -46.42
CA GLY A 55 -28.08 -27.54 -47.37
C GLY A 55 -27.36 -28.88 -47.16
N ASN A 56 -27.42 -29.75 -48.17
CA ASN A 56 -27.11 -31.18 -48.12
C ASN A 56 -25.62 -31.52 -48.35
N ALA A 57 -25.20 -32.67 -47.83
CA ALA A 57 -24.11 -33.56 -48.26
C ALA A 57 -22.62 -33.26 -47.92
N SER A 58 -22.10 -33.93 -46.89
CA SER A 58 -21.13 -35.04 -47.03
C SER A 58 -20.88 -35.68 -45.66
N ASN A 59 -21.33 -36.93 -45.53
CA ASN A 59 -21.12 -37.79 -44.36
C ASN A 59 -19.66 -38.25 -44.32
N ASP A 60 -18.96 -37.89 -43.25
CA ASP A 60 -17.93 -38.73 -42.61
C ASP A 60 -17.76 -38.24 -41.17
N THR A 61 -18.81 -38.44 -40.37
CA THR A 61 -18.74 -38.28 -38.92
C THR A 61 -18.38 -39.63 -38.33
N ILE A 62 -17.12 -39.79 -37.91
CA ILE A 62 -16.77 -40.76 -36.87
C ILE A 62 -17.45 -40.27 -35.60
N MET A 63 -18.71 -40.69 -35.42
CA MET A 63 -19.42 -40.60 -34.15
C MET A 63 -18.72 -41.54 -33.18
N ILE A 64 -17.76 -41.03 -32.42
CA ILE A 64 -17.35 -41.69 -31.19
C ILE A 64 -18.54 -41.55 -30.25
N ASP A 65 -19.30 -42.63 -30.17
CA ASP A 65 -20.39 -42.83 -29.22
C ASP A 65 -19.86 -42.57 -27.79
N GLN A 66 -20.23 -41.42 -27.22
CA GLN A 66 -19.87 -41.04 -25.84
C GLN A 66 -20.57 -41.91 -24.78
N ALA A 67 -21.38 -42.90 -25.17
CA ALA A 67 -22.06 -43.78 -24.24
C ALA A 67 -21.21 -44.96 -23.71
N GLN A 68 -19.99 -45.20 -24.22
CA GLN A 68 -19.25 -46.45 -23.92
C GLN A 68 -18.13 -46.39 -22.86
N HIS A 69 -17.81 -45.23 -22.27
CA HIS A 69 -16.82 -45.17 -21.19
C HIS A 69 -17.18 -44.16 -20.08
N PRO A 70 -18.00 -44.54 -19.08
CA PRO A 70 -18.28 -43.69 -17.91
C PRO A 70 -17.01 -43.32 -17.13
N GLU A 71 -15.94 -44.12 -17.22
CA GLU A 71 -14.65 -43.83 -16.59
C GLU A 71 -13.88 -42.68 -17.26
N LEU A 72 -14.04 -42.46 -18.57
CA LEU A 72 -13.41 -41.34 -19.29
C LEU A 72 -14.10 -40.00 -18.97
N GLY A 73 -15.43 -40.01 -18.80
CA GLY A 73 -16.18 -38.85 -18.32
C GLY A 73 -15.82 -38.50 -16.87
N HIS A 74 -15.73 -39.50 -15.99
CA HIS A 74 -15.36 -39.32 -14.58
C HIS A 74 -13.88 -38.88 -14.42
N ALA A 75 -12.97 -39.38 -15.26
CA ALA A 75 -11.57 -38.94 -15.29
C ALA A 75 -11.40 -37.52 -15.87
N ALA A 76 -12.20 -37.13 -16.86
CA ALA A 76 -12.22 -35.76 -17.39
C ALA A 76 -12.81 -34.76 -16.38
N GLU A 77 -13.86 -35.14 -15.67
CA GLU A 77 -14.42 -34.34 -14.55
C GLU A 77 -13.47 -34.26 -13.36
N MET A 78 -12.77 -35.36 -12.99
CA MET A 78 -11.72 -35.36 -11.97
C MET A 78 -10.50 -34.52 -12.39
N GLY A 79 -10.10 -34.58 -13.67
CA GLY A 79 -9.02 -33.74 -14.21
C GLY A 79 -9.37 -32.26 -14.24
N SER A 80 -10.61 -31.92 -14.61
CA SER A 80 -11.16 -30.56 -14.60
C SER A 80 -11.24 -30.00 -13.16
N THR A 81 -11.80 -30.76 -12.22
CA THR A 81 -11.91 -30.34 -10.80
C THR A 81 -10.54 -30.26 -10.12
N ALA A 82 -9.59 -31.15 -10.42
CA ALA A 82 -8.21 -31.04 -9.94
C ALA A 82 -7.49 -29.80 -10.49
N SER A 83 -7.77 -29.40 -11.74
CA SER A 83 -7.21 -28.18 -12.35
C SER A 83 -7.77 -26.90 -11.70
N ILE A 84 -9.07 -26.88 -11.36
CA ILE A 84 -9.74 -25.76 -10.69
C ILE A 84 -9.21 -25.62 -9.26
N ARG A 85 -9.08 -26.72 -8.52
CA ARG A 85 -8.51 -26.72 -7.15
C ARG A 85 -7.07 -26.18 -7.15
N ARG A 86 -6.23 -26.57 -8.11
CA ARG A 86 -4.87 -26.03 -8.23
C ARG A 86 -4.84 -24.53 -8.53
N ARG A 87 -5.71 -24.04 -9.42
CA ARG A 87 -5.83 -22.60 -9.72
C ARG A 87 -6.30 -21.80 -8.50
N LEU A 88 -7.28 -22.33 -7.76
CA LEU A 88 -7.75 -21.73 -6.51
C LEU A 88 -6.65 -21.64 -5.46
N LEU A 89 -5.90 -22.73 -5.24
CA LEU A 89 -4.80 -22.75 -4.28
C LEU A 89 -3.67 -21.79 -4.68
N ALA A 90 -3.33 -21.71 -5.97
CA ALA A 90 -2.38 -20.73 -6.48
C ALA A 90 -2.86 -19.30 -6.26
N PHE A 91 -4.14 -19.00 -6.53
CA PHE A 91 -4.73 -17.68 -6.27
C PHE A 91 -4.70 -17.34 -4.78
N THR A 92 -5.00 -18.29 -3.88
CA THR A 92 -4.90 -18.05 -2.44
C THR A 92 -3.47 -17.75 -2.01
N ALA A 93 -2.47 -18.44 -2.56
CA ALA A 93 -1.06 -18.13 -2.28
C ALA A 93 -0.70 -16.69 -2.68
N LEU A 94 -1.13 -16.25 -3.87
CA LEU A 94 -0.90 -14.88 -4.35
C LEU A 94 -1.64 -13.83 -3.49
N ALA A 95 -2.86 -14.13 -3.03
CA ALA A 95 -3.59 -13.26 -2.12
C ALA A 95 -2.90 -13.12 -0.75
N PHE A 96 -2.36 -14.22 -0.21
CA PHE A 96 -1.54 -14.18 1.02
C PHE A 96 -0.26 -13.37 0.81
N MET A 97 0.41 -13.51 -0.34
CA MET A 97 1.59 -12.68 -0.67
C MET A 97 1.25 -11.19 -0.74
N TRP A 98 0.15 -10.83 -1.41
CA TRP A 98 -0.31 -9.45 -1.54
C TRP A 98 -0.61 -8.82 -0.17
N SER A 99 -1.39 -9.51 0.66
CA SER A 99 -1.72 -9.03 2.01
C SER A 99 -0.50 -8.98 2.93
N ALA A 100 0.43 -9.95 2.82
CA ALA A 100 1.69 -9.94 3.56
C ALA A 100 2.58 -8.74 3.23
N ALA A 101 2.58 -8.29 1.97
CA ALA A 101 3.34 -7.13 1.54
C ALA A 101 2.93 -5.84 2.27
N GLN A 102 1.62 -5.67 2.56
CA GLN A 102 1.08 -4.47 3.19
C GLN A 102 1.13 -4.50 4.72
N ALA A 103 1.17 -5.69 5.32
CA ALA A 103 1.08 -5.88 6.76
C ALA A 103 2.14 -5.10 7.58
N PRO A 104 3.44 -5.02 7.19
CA PRO A 104 4.44 -4.30 7.96
C PRO A 104 4.09 -2.82 8.15
N LEU A 105 3.83 -2.09 7.06
CA LEU A 105 3.46 -0.67 7.13
C LEU A 105 2.16 -0.48 7.92
N PHE A 106 1.14 -1.29 7.66
CA PHE A 106 -0.19 -1.09 8.24
C PHE A 106 -0.23 -1.33 9.75
N LEU A 107 0.56 -2.29 10.25
CA LEU A 107 0.59 -2.61 11.67
C LEU A 107 1.60 -1.76 12.45
N PHE A 108 2.83 -1.60 11.95
CA PHE A 108 3.84 -0.81 12.69
C PHE A 108 3.47 0.68 12.76
N ALA A 109 2.84 1.24 11.72
CA ALA A 109 2.32 2.61 11.76
C ALA A 109 1.18 2.80 12.76
N GLY A 110 0.51 1.72 13.16
CA GLY A 110 -0.54 1.75 14.17
C GLY A 110 0.00 1.88 15.60
N ALA A 111 1.28 1.61 15.85
CA ALA A 111 1.86 1.60 17.21
C ALA A 111 3.24 2.28 17.35
N PRO A 112 3.52 3.44 16.70
CA PRO A 112 4.84 4.06 16.74
C PRO A 112 5.29 4.43 18.15
N VAL A 113 4.36 4.91 19.01
CA VAL A 113 4.64 5.32 20.38
C VAL A 113 5.22 4.19 21.22
N TYR A 114 4.64 2.99 21.13
CA TYR A 114 5.13 1.82 21.86
C TYR A 114 6.52 1.39 21.39
N ILE A 115 6.82 1.53 20.09
CA ILE A 115 8.08 1.13 19.47
C ILE A 115 9.21 2.04 19.96
N TYR A 116 9.10 3.36 19.77
CA TYR A 116 10.18 4.28 20.18
C TYR A 116 10.25 4.49 21.69
N LYS A 117 9.20 4.19 22.46
CA LYS A 117 9.26 4.15 23.93
C LYS A 117 10.28 3.12 24.43
N GLU A 118 10.30 1.93 23.84
CA GLU A 118 11.24 0.87 24.24
C GLU A 118 12.60 0.99 23.55
N LEU A 119 12.62 1.31 22.24
CA LEU A 119 13.84 1.35 21.43
C LEU A 119 14.63 2.67 21.54
N GLY A 120 14.00 3.72 22.03
CA GLY A 120 14.50 5.09 21.89
C GLY A 120 14.47 5.56 20.43
N GLY A 121 15.37 6.48 20.06
CA GLY A 121 15.51 6.93 18.68
C GLY A 121 14.37 7.82 18.17
N VAL A 122 13.83 8.65 19.06
CA VAL A 122 12.77 9.64 18.77
C VAL A 122 13.16 10.55 17.60
N ASP A 123 14.46 10.80 17.40
CA ASP A 123 14.88 11.75 16.37
C ASP A 123 14.82 11.20 14.94
N HIS A 124 14.65 9.88 14.80
CA HIS A 124 14.71 9.20 13.51
C HIS A 124 13.64 8.11 13.35
N TRP A 125 12.64 8.01 14.23
CA TRP A 125 11.56 7.02 14.11
C TRP A 125 10.76 7.16 12.81
N VAL A 126 10.70 8.36 12.21
CA VAL A 126 10.05 8.59 10.91
C VAL A 126 10.61 7.68 9.80
N TRP A 127 11.89 7.29 9.91
CA TRP A 127 12.53 6.37 8.97
C TRP A 127 11.92 4.97 8.97
N LEU A 128 11.13 4.61 9.99
CA LEU A 128 10.36 3.37 10.02
C LEU A 128 9.54 3.18 8.74
N ALA A 129 8.79 4.22 8.34
CA ALA A 129 7.94 4.15 7.16
C ALA A 129 8.73 4.48 5.89
N SER A 130 9.56 5.53 5.93
CA SER A 130 10.34 5.96 4.77
C SER A 130 11.30 4.89 4.27
N ALA A 131 12.01 4.18 5.15
CA ALA A 131 12.94 3.12 4.72
C ALA A 131 12.22 1.96 4.01
N ASN A 132 11.02 1.62 4.45
CA ASN A 132 10.20 0.60 3.78
C ASN A 132 9.70 1.09 2.42
N LEU A 133 9.16 2.31 2.34
CA LEU A 133 8.68 2.89 1.08
C LEU A 133 9.81 3.08 0.06
N LEU A 134 10.97 3.57 0.51
CA LEU A 134 12.16 3.77 -0.32
C LEU A 134 12.67 2.44 -0.88
N ALA A 135 12.78 1.40 -0.03
CA ALA A 135 13.20 0.07 -0.48
C ALA A 135 12.19 -0.57 -1.45
N THR A 136 10.89 -0.35 -1.21
CA THR A 136 9.82 -0.81 -2.10
C THR A 136 9.88 -0.10 -3.45
N ALA A 137 10.04 1.23 -3.46
CA ALA A 137 10.21 2.02 -4.68
C ALA A 137 11.47 1.62 -5.45
N ALA A 138 12.55 1.31 -4.75
CA ALA A 138 13.83 0.93 -5.33
C ALA A 138 13.74 -0.40 -6.09
N ILE A 139 13.09 -1.42 -5.52
CA ILE A 139 13.03 -2.75 -6.14
C ILE A 139 11.97 -2.84 -7.24
N SER A 140 10.88 -2.06 -7.13
CA SER A 140 9.67 -2.20 -7.95
C SER A 140 9.93 -2.26 -9.46
N PRO A 141 10.75 -1.38 -10.06
CA PRO A 141 10.99 -1.41 -11.50
C PRO A 141 11.73 -2.66 -11.99
N PHE A 142 12.49 -3.33 -11.11
CA PHE A 142 13.29 -4.50 -11.46
C PHE A 142 12.51 -5.81 -11.35
N VAL A 143 11.42 -5.84 -10.58
CA VAL A 143 10.68 -7.08 -10.27
C VAL A 143 10.18 -7.78 -11.54
N GLY A 144 9.75 -7.02 -12.55
CA GLY A 144 9.32 -7.57 -13.84
C GLY A 144 10.44 -8.36 -14.51
N THR A 145 11.57 -7.70 -14.77
CA THR A 145 12.73 -8.32 -15.43
C THR A 145 13.36 -9.43 -14.60
N LEU A 146 13.41 -9.28 -13.26
CA LEU A 146 13.85 -10.34 -12.36
C LEU A 146 12.94 -11.57 -12.47
N SER A 147 11.62 -11.37 -12.54
CA SER A 147 10.64 -12.46 -12.71
C SER A 147 10.82 -13.19 -14.04
N ASP A 148 11.17 -12.46 -15.10
CA ASP A 148 11.42 -13.05 -16.43
C ASP A 148 12.73 -13.87 -16.47
N ILE A 149 13.77 -13.43 -15.75
CA ILE A 149 15.09 -14.10 -15.71
C ILE A 149 15.10 -15.32 -14.80
N PHE A 150 14.73 -15.13 -13.54
CA PHE A 150 14.84 -16.14 -12.50
C PHE A 150 13.61 -17.05 -12.45
N GLY A 151 12.50 -16.61 -13.07
CA GLY A 151 11.22 -17.27 -13.00
C GLY A 151 10.38 -16.72 -11.86
N ARG A 152 9.11 -16.46 -12.15
CA ARG A 152 8.15 -15.80 -11.25
C ARG A 152 8.02 -16.47 -9.88
N ARG A 153 8.11 -17.81 -9.82
CA ARG A 153 8.07 -18.57 -8.55
C ARG A 153 9.23 -18.22 -7.61
N TYR A 154 10.45 -18.17 -8.11
CA TYR A 154 11.62 -17.94 -7.27
C TYR A 154 11.70 -16.48 -6.82
N VAL A 155 11.27 -15.56 -7.67
CA VAL A 155 11.15 -14.14 -7.29
C VAL A 155 10.09 -13.94 -6.21
N ALA A 156 8.90 -14.54 -6.35
CA ALA A 156 7.86 -14.57 -5.30
C ALA A 156 8.38 -15.11 -3.95
N ILE A 157 9.12 -16.22 -3.98
CA ILE A 157 9.72 -16.82 -2.79
C ILE A 157 10.73 -15.86 -2.17
N SER A 158 11.59 -15.24 -2.98
CA SER A 158 12.60 -14.29 -2.48
C SER A 158 11.97 -13.10 -1.77
N GLY A 159 10.90 -12.50 -2.31
CA GLY A 159 10.17 -11.41 -1.67
C GLY A 159 9.56 -11.82 -0.33
N SER A 160 8.96 -13.01 -0.27
CA SER A 160 8.39 -13.56 0.97
C SER A 160 9.47 -13.86 2.02
N VAL A 161 10.65 -14.33 1.61
CA VAL A 161 11.80 -14.51 2.50
C VAL A 161 12.27 -13.17 3.05
N PHE A 162 12.37 -12.11 2.23
CA PHE A 162 12.72 -10.77 2.70
C PHE A 162 11.71 -10.21 3.71
N LEU A 163 10.40 -10.44 3.52
CA LEU A 163 9.38 -10.07 4.49
C LEU A 163 9.57 -10.81 5.83
N VAL A 164 9.81 -12.12 5.80
CA VAL A 164 10.03 -12.91 7.02
C VAL A 164 11.30 -12.45 7.75
N ILE A 165 12.41 -12.26 7.03
CA ILE A 165 13.66 -11.78 7.62
C ILE A 165 13.49 -10.37 8.18
N GLY A 166 12.85 -9.47 7.42
CA GLY A 166 12.58 -8.09 7.85
C GLY A 166 11.72 -8.04 9.11
N ALA A 167 10.70 -8.91 9.21
CA ALA A 167 9.90 -9.08 10.40
C ALA A 167 10.75 -9.58 11.58
N ILE A 168 11.58 -10.63 11.40
CA ILE A 168 12.47 -11.13 12.46
C ILE A 168 13.41 -10.03 12.96
N VAL A 169 14.10 -9.34 12.05
CA VAL A 169 15.05 -8.27 12.39
C VAL A 169 14.37 -7.15 13.17
N SER A 170 13.21 -6.68 12.70
CA SER A 170 12.44 -5.63 13.39
C SER A 170 11.92 -6.08 14.77
N GLY A 171 11.48 -7.33 14.93
CA GLY A 171 11.01 -7.86 16.22
C GLY A 171 12.10 -8.13 17.25
N THR A 172 13.30 -8.46 16.78
CA THR A 172 14.48 -8.67 17.65
C THR A 172 15.29 -7.39 17.89
N ALA A 173 14.87 -6.25 17.32
CA ALA A 173 15.60 -5.02 17.46
C ALA A 173 15.67 -4.55 18.92
N HIS A 174 16.83 -4.04 19.31
CA HIS A 174 17.07 -3.34 20.58
C HIS A 174 17.50 -1.89 20.39
N LYS A 175 17.65 -1.45 19.13
CA LYS A 175 17.96 -0.08 18.72
C LYS A 175 17.10 0.28 17.52
N MET A 176 16.68 1.54 17.44
CA MET A 176 15.86 2.05 16.34
C MET A 176 16.52 1.86 14.96
N ASP A 177 17.84 2.03 14.85
CA ASP A 177 18.57 1.82 13.58
C ASP A 177 18.42 0.38 13.03
N VAL A 178 18.47 -0.62 13.92
CA VAL A 178 18.30 -2.03 13.54
C VAL A 178 16.86 -2.29 13.12
N PHE A 179 15.90 -1.67 13.81
CA PHE A 179 14.50 -1.73 13.45
C PHE A 179 14.25 -1.14 12.05
N ILE A 180 14.82 0.04 11.75
CA ILE A 180 14.76 0.68 10.43
C ILE A 180 15.39 -0.22 9.35
N GLY A 181 16.51 -0.87 9.64
CA GLY A 181 17.10 -1.87 8.75
C GLY A 181 16.16 -3.04 8.45
N GLY A 182 15.43 -3.53 9.45
CA GLY A 182 14.37 -4.53 9.28
C GLY A 182 13.19 -4.04 8.42
N MET A 183 12.82 -2.77 8.55
CA MET A 183 11.79 -2.14 7.70
C MET A 183 12.23 -1.98 6.25
N ALA A 184 13.51 -1.65 6.01
CA ALA A 184 14.08 -1.61 4.67
C ALA A 184 14.05 -3.00 4.01
N LEU A 185 14.46 -4.06 4.73
CA LEU A 185 14.37 -5.44 4.25
C LEU A 185 12.93 -5.85 3.95
N SER A 186 12.00 -5.48 4.83
CA SER A 186 10.57 -5.71 4.61
C SER A 186 10.08 -4.98 3.36
N GLY A 187 10.56 -3.77 3.08
CA GLY A 187 10.18 -2.99 1.89
C GLY A 187 10.63 -3.65 0.58
N ILE A 188 11.84 -4.23 0.56
CA ILE A 188 12.28 -5.05 -0.59
C ILE A 188 11.29 -6.20 -0.82
N GLY A 189 10.90 -6.88 0.25
CA GLY A 189 9.91 -7.96 0.19
C GLY A 189 8.53 -7.50 -0.27
N THR A 190 8.07 -6.35 0.23
CA THR A 190 6.80 -5.71 -0.15
C THR A 190 6.74 -5.47 -1.65
N GLY A 191 7.75 -4.79 -2.22
CA GLY A 191 7.75 -4.44 -3.65
C GLY A 191 7.78 -5.68 -4.56
N ILE A 192 8.56 -6.70 -4.19
CA ILE A 192 8.61 -7.96 -4.93
C ILE A 192 7.26 -8.69 -4.89
N ASN A 193 6.69 -8.86 -3.70
CA ASN A 193 5.47 -9.64 -3.54
C ASN A 193 4.24 -8.92 -4.11
N GLU A 194 4.13 -7.60 -3.94
CA GLU A 194 3.01 -6.81 -4.45
C GLU A 194 2.91 -6.92 -5.98
N LEU A 195 4.02 -6.69 -6.68
CA LEU A 195 4.08 -6.77 -8.15
C LEU A 195 3.94 -8.20 -8.65
N THR A 196 4.57 -9.17 -7.98
CA THR A 196 4.51 -10.57 -8.40
C THR A 196 3.11 -11.17 -8.18
N ALA A 197 2.40 -10.77 -7.14
CA ALA A 197 1.02 -11.20 -6.88
C ALA A 197 0.05 -10.71 -7.95
N LEU A 198 0.14 -9.42 -8.34
CA LEU A 198 -0.67 -8.85 -9.43
C LEU A 198 -0.41 -9.55 -10.76
N ALA A 199 0.86 -9.68 -11.14
CA ALA A 199 1.25 -10.30 -12.41
C ALA A 199 0.89 -11.80 -12.44
N GLY A 200 1.15 -12.52 -11.35
CA GLY A 200 0.79 -13.93 -11.22
C GLY A 200 -0.72 -14.15 -11.34
N THR A 201 -1.53 -13.27 -10.73
CA THR A 201 -2.99 -13.34 -10.80
C THR A 201 -3.50 -13.15 -12.23
N ALA A 202 -2.90 -12.23 -12.99
CA ALA A 202 -3.27 -11.98 -14.38
C ALA A 202 -2.94 -13.17 -15.33
N GLU A 203 -1.96 -14.01 -14.97
CA GLU A 203 -1.55 -15.19 -15.74
C GLU A 203 -2.43 -16.43 -15.46
N ILE A 204 -2.88 -16.63 -14.22
CA ILE A 204 -3.67 -17.83 -13.85
C ILE A 204 -5.17 -17.71 -14.14
N VAL A 205 -5.62 -16.53 -14.58
CA VAL A 205 -7.04 -16.16 -14.74
C VAL A 205 -7.39 -15.80 -16.19
N PRO A 206 -8.57 -16.20 -16.70
CA PRO A 206 -9.05 -15.82 -18.03
C PRO A 206 -9.16 -14.30 -18.20
N VAL A 207 -8.80 -13.78 -19.39
CA VAL A 207 -8.74 -12.34 -19.71
C VAL A 207 -10.03 -11.60 -19.35
N SER A 208 -11.18 -12.18 -19.69
CA SER A 208 -12.52 -11.61 -19.45
C SER A 208 -12.86 -11.46 -17.96
N GLY A 209 -12.21 -12.24 -17.08
CA GLY A 209 -12.43 -12.22 -15.63
C GLY A 209 -11.36 -11.47 -14.84
N ARG A 210 -10.24 -11.05 -15.45
CA ARG A 210 -9.05 -10.53 -14.75
C ARG A 210 -9.36 -9.45 -13.72
N GLY A 211 -10.23 -8.48 -14.07
CA GLY A 211 -10.61 -7.41 -13.16
C GLY A 211 -11.23 -7.92 -11.85
N TYR A 212 -12.08 -8.96 -11.91
CA TYR A 212 -12.71 -9.54 -10.72
C TYR A 212 -11.70 -10.27 -9.82
N TYR A 213 -10.75 -11.01 -10.40
CA TYR A 213 -9.75 -11.73 -9.62
C TYR A 213 -8.71 -10.77 -9.02
N ILE A 214 -8.32 -9.72 -9.75
CA ILE A 214 -7.46 -8.65 -9.19
C ILE A 214 -8.20 -7.94 -8.06
N ALA A 215 -9.49 -7.62 -8.22
CA ALA A 215 -10.30 -7.04 -7.15
C ALA A 215 -10.41 -7.98 -5.93
N ALA A 216 -10.61 -9.28 -6.14
CA ALA A 216 -10.63 -10.28 -5.06
C ALA A 216 -9.26 -10.41 -4.36
N MET A 217 -8.17 -10.26 -5.10
CA MET A 217 -6.82 -10.23 -4.54
C MET A 217 -6.60 -8.98 -3.70
N VAL A 218 -7.03 -7.80 -4.16
CA VAL A 218 -6.99 -6.56 -3.36
C VAL A 218 -7.85 -6.67 -2.11
N LEU A 219 -9.02 -7.31 -2.21
CA LEU A 219 -9.94 -7.56 -1.09
C LEU A 219 -9.31 -8.45 0.00
N SER A 220 -8.27 -9.21 -0.32
CA SER A 220 -7.53 -10.00 0.69
C SER A 220 -6.88 -9.15 1.79
N VAL A 221 -6.78 -7.83 1.60
CA VAL A 221 -6.29 -6.88 2.61
C VAL A 221 -7.34 -6.52 3.67
N LEU A 222 -8.62 -6.84 3.45
CA LEU A 222 -9.72 -6.53 4.37
C LEU A 222 -9.48 -6.95 5.85
N PRO A 223 -8.82 -8.09 6.18
CA PRO A 223 -8.49 -8.43 7.57
C PRO A 223 -7.59 -7.39 8.26
N PHE A 224 -6.81 -6.64 7.47
CA PHE A 224 -5.92 -5.57 7.94
C PHE A 224 -6.58 -4.18 7.90
N THR A 225 -7.84 -4.05 7.51
CA THR A 225 -8.59 -2.79 7.64
C THR A 225 -8.58 -2.26 9.09
N PRO A 226 -8.78 -3.10 10.13
CA PRO A 226 -8.56 -2.72 11.53
C PRO A 226 -7.08 -2.75 11.99
N SER A 227 -6.07 -2.60 11.11
CA SER A 227 -4.65 -2.76 11.49
C SER A 227 -4.22 -1.89 12.67
N VAL A 228 -4.69 -0.65 12.74
CA VAL A 228 -4.39 0.26 13.86
C VAL A 228 -4.92 -0.30 15.17
N MET A 229 -6.13 -0.87 15.15
CA MET A 229 -6.73 -1.50 16.33
C MET A 229 -5.93 -2.73 16.76
N TRP A 230 -5.53 -3.60 15.82
CA TRP A 230 -4.69 -4.75 16.12
C TRP A 230 -3.34 -4.32 16.72
N ALA A 231 -2.68 -3.35 16.10
CA ALA A 231 -1.40 -2.84 16.56
C ALA A 231 -1.47 -2.25 17.97
N GLN A 232 -2.50 -1.46 18.26
CA GLN A 232 -2.74 -0.85 19.57
C GLN A 232 -3.07 -1.90 20.64
N LEU A 233 -3.98 -2.83 20.35
CA LEU A 233 -4.35 -3.89 21.29
C LEU A 233 -3.18 -4.82 21.61
N ILE A 234 -2.44 -5.27 20.59
CA ILE A 234 -1.27 -6.13 20.76
C ILE A 234 -0.21 -5.41 21.60
N SER A 235 0.04 -4.12 21.31
CA SER A 235 1.06 -3.34 22.02
C SER A 235 0.67 -3.00 23.46
N HIS A 236 -0.63 -2.79 23.73
CA HIS A 236 -1.13 -2.43 25.05
C HIS A 236 -1.17 -3.61 26.02
N TYR A 237 -1.73 -4.76 25.59
CA TYR A 237 -1.89 -5.94 26.46
C TYR A 237 -0.65 -6.83 26.50
N SER A 238 0.27 -6.68 25.55
CA SER A 238 1.45 -7.52 25.44
C SER A 238 2.69 -6.69 25.14
N THR A 239 3.25 -6.80 23.94
CA THR A 239 4.43 -6.05 23.51
C THR A 239 4.32 -5.84 22.01
N TRP A 240 4.78 -4.68 21.52
CA TRP A 240 4.80 -4.38 20.07
C TRP A 240 5.60 -5.42 19.27
N ARG A 241 6.53 -6.16 19.88
CA ARG A 241 7.27 -7.27 19.25
C ARG A 241 6.35 -8.37 18.70
N TYR A 242 5.17 -8.58 19.28
CA TYR A 242 4.19 -9.53 18.72
C TYR A 242 3.59 -9.06 17.39
N ILE A 243 3.66 -7.77 17.06
CA ILE A 243 3.34 -7.26 15.72
C ILE A 243 4.34 -7.81 14.69
N SER A 244 5.61 -7.87 15.05
CA SER A 244 6.64 -8.51 14.20
C SER A 244 6.37 -10.01 14.04
N ILE A 245 5.98 -10.71 15.10
CA ILE A 245 5.62 -12.14 15.02
C ILE A 245 4.39 -12.34 14.12
N LEU A 246 3.38 -11.47 14.21
CA LEU A 246 2.19 -11.54 13.38
C LEU A 246 2.50 -11.25 11.90
N THR A 247 3.25 -10.20 11.61
CA THR A 247 3.68 -9.86 10.24
C THR A 247 4.58 -10.94 9.64
N GLY A 248 5.57 -11.42 10.39
CA GLY A 248 6.47 -12.50 9.99
C GLY A 248 5.75 -13.84 9.83
N GLY A 249 4.83 -14.17 10.74
CA GLY A 249 4.01 -15.38 10.67
C GLY A 249 3.08 -15.36 9.45
N TRP A 250 2.43 -14.23 9.17
CA TRP A 250 1.61 -14.07 7.97
C TRP A 250 2.42 -14.18 6.68
N ALA A 251 3.60 -13.55 6.63
CA ALA A 251 4.53 -13.67 5.51
C ALA A 251 5.05 -15.12 5.35
N PHE A 252 5.29 -15.83 6.46
CA PHE A 252 5.73 -17.22 6.45
C PHE A 252 4.64 -18.16 5.92
N VAL A 253 3.37 -17.95 6.30
CA VAL A 253 2.24 -18.69 5.72
C VAL A 253 2.17 -18.43 4.21
N GLY A 254 2.28 -17.17 3.78
CA GLY A 254 2.37 -16.82 2.36
C GLY A 254 3.53 -17.50 1.64
N LEU A 255 4.71 -17.56 2.27
CA LEU A 255 5.88 -18.26 1.76
C LEU A 255 5.62 -19.76 1.57
N VAL A 256 5.08 -20.44 2.58
CA VAL A 256 4.77 -21.88 2.51
C VAL A 256 3.73 -22.16 1.43
N LEU A 257 2.65 -21.38 1.37
CA LEU A 257 1.62 -21.53 0.34
C LEU A 257 2.19 -21.31 -1.06
N THR A 258 3.09 -20.34 -1.23
CA THR A 258 3.77 -20.07 -2.50
C THR A 258 4.68 -21.23 -2.90
N ILE A 259 5.44 -21.81 -1.95
CA ILE A 259 6.29 -22.96 -2.22
C ILE A 259 5.46 -24.18 -2.63
N LEU A 260 4.33 -24.44 -1.98
CA LEU A 260 3.54 -25.65 -2.20
C LEU A 260 2.62 -25.54 -3.43
N PHE A 261 1.95 -24.41 -3.61
CA PHE A 261 0.81 -24.31 -4.54
C PHE A 261 1.07 -23.39 -5.74
N TYR A 262 2.07 -22.51 -5.67
CA TYR A 262 2.40 -21.63 -6.78
C TYR A 262 3.49 -22.22 -7.68
N SER A 263 3.04 -22.93 -8.72
CA SER A 263 3.92 -23.51 -9.75
C SER A 263 3.54 -23.00 -11.14
N PRO A 264 3.91 -21.75 -11.49
CA PRO A 264 3.73 -21.24 -12.85
C PRO A 264 4.53 -22.08 -13.86
N PRO A 265 4.06 -22.18 -15.12
CA PRO A 265 4.77 -22.91 -16.17
C PRO A 265 6.20 -22.37 -16.30
N ARG A 266 7.18 -23.28 -16.28
CA ARG A 266 8.60 -22.92 -16.34
C ARG A 266 8.91 -22.28 -17.69
N THR A 267 9.31 -21.01 -17.70
CA THR A 267 10.03 -20.44 -18.84
C THR A 267 11.43 -21.04 -18.82
N SER A 268 11.62 -22.18 -19.52
CA SER A 268 12.93 -22.80 -19.69
C SER A 268 13.77 -21.94 -20.65
N SER A 269 14.30 -20.82 -20.15
CA SER A 269 15.29 -20.04 -20.86
C SER A 269 16.67 -20.65 -20.62
N ALA A 270 17.37 -21.00 -21.70
CA ALA A 270 18.77 -21.44 -21.66
C ALA A 270 19.63 -20.40 -20.92
N ILE A 271 20.70 -20.84 -20.23
CA ILE A 271 21.59 -19.98 -19.44
C ILE A 271 22.07 -18.76 -20.24
N SER A 272 22.36 -18.93 -21.53
CA SER A 272 22.75 -17.86 -22.45
C SER A 272 21.69 -16.75 -22.58
N ARG A 273 20.40 -17.11 -22.60
CA ARG A 273 19.27 -16.16 -22.66
C ARG A 273 19.09 -15.41 -21.33
N LYS A 274 19.42 -16.02 -20.19
CA LYS A 274 19.40 -15.34 -18.88
C LYS A 274 20.50 -14.30 -18.76
N ILE A 275 21.70 -14.61 -19.24
CA ILE A 275 22.82 -13.65 -19.29
C ILE A 275 22.49 -12.49 -20.23
N GLU A 276 21.85 -12.76 -21.37
CA GLU A 276 21.41 -11.72 -22.28
C GLU A 276 20.32 -10.83 -21.68
N LEU A 277 19.37 -11.39 -20.93
CA LEU A 277 18.35 -10.64 -20.20
C LEU A 277 18.93 -9.81 -19.03
N LEU A 278 19.92 -10.33 -18.31
CA LEU A 278 20.64 -9.56 -17.28
C LEU A 278 21.35 -8.35 -17.87
N LYS A 279 21.93 -8.48 -19.08
CA LYS A 279 22.51 -7.34 -19.82
C LYS A 279 21.47 -6.32 -20.29
N LYS A 280 20.17 -6.67 -20.28
CA LYS A 280 19.08 -5.76 -20.65
C LYS A 280 18.56 -4.93 -19.47
N ILE A 281 18.96 -5.22 -18.23
CA ILE A 281 18.59 -4.40 -17.06
C ILE A 281 19.40 -3.11 -17.05
N ASP A 282 18.72 -1.97 -16.92
CA ASP A 282 19.39 -0.67 -16.71
C ASP A 282 19.77 -0.49 -15.23
N PHE A 283 20.88 -1.11 -14.83
CA PHE A 283 21.44 -0.97 -13.48
C PHE A 283 21.93 0.46 -13.20
N VAL A 284 22.41 1.17 -14.23
CA VAL A 284 22.93 2.54 -14.07
C VAL A 284 21.79 3.50 -13.76
N GLY A 285 20.73 3.47 -14.58
CA GLY A 285 19.53 4.26 -14.37
C GLY A 285 18.89 3.95 -13.02
N GLY A 286 18.78 2.66 -12.67
CA GLY A 286 18.18 2.26 -11.41
C GLY A 286 18.99 2.66 -10.17
N ILE A 287 20.32 2.50 -10.16
CA ILE A 287 21.17 2.98 -9.05
C ILE A 287 21.05 4.51 -8.91
N MET A 288 21.05 5.24 -10.03
CA MET A 288 20.93 6.68 -10.06
C MET A 288 19.57 7.17 -9.53
N SER A 289 18.48 6.48 -9.91
CA SER A 289 17.13 6.73 -9.39
C SER A 289 17.05 6.50 -7.88
N ILE A 290 17.54 5.35 -7.41
CA ILE A 290 17.51 4.97 -5.99
C ILE A 290 18.36 5.93 -5.14
N ALA A 291 19.59 6.21 -5.57
CA ALA A 291 20.48 7.12 -4.88
C ALA A 291 19.89 8.54 -4.84
N GLY A 292 19.31 9.01 -5.95
CA GLY A 292 18.63 10.30 -6.02
C GLY A 292 17.49 10.42 -5.02
N LEU A 293 16.61 9.41 -4.98
CA LEU A 293 15.49 9.37 -4.04
C LEU A 293 15.95 9.27 -2.58
N ALA A 294 16.93 8.42 -2.28
CA ALA A 294 17.48 8.26 -0.95
C ALA A 294 18.11 9.56 -0.42
N PHE A 295 18.98 10.21 -1.20
CA PHE A 295 19.60 11.47 -0.78
C PHE A 295 18.57 12.59 -0.64
N PHE A 296 17.61 12.66 -1.55
CA PHE A 296 16.53 13.63 -1.44
C PHE A 296 15.72 13.45 -0.15
N GLU A 297 15.33 12.21 0.20
CA GLU A 297 14.63 11.94 1.45
C GLU A 297 15.46 12.22 2.69
N ILE A 298 16.76 11.89 2.69
CA ILE A 298 17.66 12.20 3.80
C ILE A 298 17.65 13.69 4.10
N ALA A 299 17.71 14.52 3.06
CA ALA A 299 17.67 15.96 3.21
C ALA A 299 16.32 16.46 3.77
N ILE A 300 15.21 15.97 3.24
CA ILE A 300 13.87 16.40 3.67
C ILE A 300 13.55 15.92 5.10
N LEU A 301 13.90 14.70 5.46
CA LEU A 301 13.66 14.19 6.82
C LEU A 301 14.61 14.79 7.87
N GLY A 302 15.85 15.10 7.47
CA GLY A 302 16.83 15.71 8.37
C GLY A 302 16.71 17.22 8.53
N GLY A 303 16.22 17.92 7.50
CA GLY A 303 16.21 19.37 7.40
C GLY A 303 15.27 20.06 8.41
N GLY A 304 15.80 20.99 9.20
CA GLY A 304 15.02 21.74 10.20
C GLY A 304 14.72 20.99 11.50
N TYR A 305 15.07 19.70 11.59
CA TYR A 305 14.92 18.91 12.81
C TYR A 305 16.26 18.44 13.36
N ASN A 306 16.94 17.54 12.65
CA ASN A 306 18.26 17.04 13.05
C ASN A 306 19.37 18.06 12.74
N PHE A 307 19.24 18.75 11.60
CA PHE A 307 20.21 19.75 11.15
C PHE A 307 19.48 21.00 10.64
N PRO A 308 20.02 22.21 10.86
CA PRO A 308 19.49 23.42 10.23
C PRO A 308 19.47 23.29 8.70
N TRP A 309 18.49 23.89 8.03
CA TRP A 309 18.39 23.85 6.55
C TRP A 309 19.64 24.36 5.83
N SER A 310 20.32 25.36 6.41
CA SER A 310 21.56 25.93 5.86
C SER A 310 22.81 25.07 6.12
N SER A 311 22.67 23.99 6.88
CA SER A 311 23.78 23.10 7.22
C SER A 311 24.26 22.32 5.99
N PRO A 312 25.58 22.15 5.79
CA PRO A 312 26.11 21.33 4.70
C PRO A 312 25.54 19.91 4.69
N GLN A 313 25.24 19.36 5.87
CA GLN A 313 24.66 18.04 6.07
C GLN A 313 23.24 17.91 5.50
N CYS A 314 22.50 19.02 5.34
CA CYS A 314 21.18 19.05 4.71
C CYS A 314 21.27 19.43 3.23
N LEU A 315 22.09 20.43 2.89
CA LEU A 315 22.22 20.93 1.51
C LEU A 315 22.93 19.95 0.58
N ALA A 316 23.97 19.26 1.05
CA ALA A 316 24.70 18.29 0.25
C ALA A 316 23.80 17.14 -0.24
N PRO A 317 23.06 16.41 0.62
CA PRO A 317 22.14 15.37 0.15
C PRO A 317 20.98 15.94 -0.67
N LEU A 318 20.51 17.16 -0.40
CA LEU A 318 19.44 17.77 -1.20
C LEU A 318 19.90 18.02 -2.65
N ILE A 319 21.06 18.66 -2.82
CA ILE A 319 21.63 18.97 -4.12
C ILE A 319 22.02 17.68 -4.84
N LEU A 320 22.68 16.74 -4.16
CA LEU A 320 23.03 15.45 -4.74
C LEU A 320 21.79 14.67 -5.17
N GLY A 321 20.75 14.62 -4.34
CA GLY A 321 19.48 13.96 -4.66
C GLY A 321 18.85 14.52 -5.93
N LEU A 322 18.74 15.85 -6.04
CA LEU A 322 18.24 16.53 -7.23
C LEU A 322 19.13 16.27 -8.46
N LEU A 323 20.46 16.32 -8.31
CA LEU A 323 21.40 16.04 -9.39
C LEU A 323 21.28 14.60 -9.90
N PHE A 324 21.19 13.61 -9.01
CA PHE A 324 21.00 12.21 -9.39
C PHE A 324 19.64 11.96 -10.04
N MET A 325 18.57 12.62 -9.58
CA MET A 325 17.25 12.54 -10.25
C MET A 325 17.27 13.18 -11.65
N LEU A 326 17.92 14.34 -11.81
CA LEU A 326 18.08 14.99 -13.11
C LEU A 326 18.97 14.15 -14.03
N ALA A 327 20.06 13.59 -13.49
CA ALA A 327 20.94 12.71 -14.23
C ALA A 327 20.21 11.42 -14.65
N PHE A 328 19.35 10.86 -13.80
CA PHE A 328 18.46 9.75 -14.14
C PHE A 328 17.54 10.11 -15.31
N ALA A 329 16.84 11.25 -15.24
CA ALA A 329 15.97 11.70 -16.33
C ALA A 329 16.75 11.90 -17.64
N MET A 330 17.96 12.48 -17.59
CA MET A 330 18.82 12.64 -18.76
C MET A 330 19.33 11.30 -19.30
N TRP A 331 19.71 10.37 -18.43
CA TRP A 331 20.16 9.03 -18.77
C TRP A 331 19.08 8.25 -19.51
N GLU A 332 17.88 8.25 -18.96
CA GLU A 332 16.71 7.58 -19.52
C GLU A 332 16.35 8.11 -20.92
N VAL A 333 16.38 9.44 -21.09
CA VAL A 333 16.02 10.08 -22.37
C VAL A 333 17.09 9.90 -23.43
N ARG A 334 18.39 9.93 -23.09
CA ARG A 334 19.48 9.96 -24.08
C ARG A 334 20.27 8.67 -24.21
N TYR A 335 20.59 8.00 -23.12
CA TYR A 335 21.64 6.97 -23.07
C TYR A 335 21.14 5.55 -22.80
N ALA A 336 19.98 5.39 -22.15
CA ALA A 336 19.44 4.09 -21.81
C ALA A 336 19.13 3.26 -23.07
N VAL A 337 19.80 2.11 -23.20
CA VAL A 337 19.59 1.14 -24.29
C VAL A 337 18.26 0.39 -24.08
N ASN A 338 17.91 0.10 -22.83
CA ASN A 338 16.63 -0.50 -22.43
C ASN A 338 16.02 0.36 -21.30
N PRO A 339 15.34 1.48 -21.63
CA PRO A 339 14.79 2.37 -20.64
C PRO A 339 13.69 1.70 -19.80
N MET A 340 13.67 2.02 -18.51
CA MET A 340 12.62 1.67 -17.53
C MET A 340 11.25 2.23 -17.95
N VAL A 341 11.24 3.38 -18.62
CA VAL A 341 10.09 3.97 -19.30
C VAL A 341 10.29 3.81 -20.81
N PRO A 342 9.75 2.75 -21.44
CA PRO A 342 9.92 2.52 -22.86
C PRO A 342 9.53 3.74 -23.69
N ARG A 343 10.38 4.16 -24.64
CA ARG A 343 10.11 5.29 -25.56
C ARG A 343 8.88 5.07 -26.45
N ARG A 344 8.40 3.83 -26.52
CA ARG A 344 7.18 3.41 -27.22
C ARG A 344 5.91 3.56 -26.36
N LEU A 345 6.01 4.15 -25.16
CA LEU A 345 4.84 4.42 -24.32
C LEU A 345 3.91 5.44 -24.98
N GLY A 346 2.78 4.91 -25.46
CA GLY A 346 1.54 5.64 -25.62
C GLY A 346 1.35 6.35 -26.95
N LYS A 347 0.23 6.03 -27.60
CA LYS A 347 -0.39 6.89 -28.63
C LYS A 347 -0.72 8.29 -28.08
N ALA A 348 -0.85 8.45 -26.75
CA ALA A 348 -1.17 9.68 -26.03
C ALA A 348 -0.22 9.96 -24.84
N PRO A 349 1.01 10.48 -25.08
CA PRO A 349 2.02 10.69 -24.05
C PRO A 349 1.62 11.71 -22.97
N ARG A 350 0.80 12.71 -23.34
CA ARG A 350 0.29 13.74 -22.42
C ARG A 350 -0.61 13.13 -21.35
N THR A 351 -1.60 12.34 -21.74
CA THR A 351 -2.57 11.70 -20.84
C THR A 351 -1.90 10.74 -19.88
N LEU A 352 -0.90 10.00 -20.37
CA LEU A 352 -0.04 9.16 -19.55
C LEU A 352 0.69 9.98 -18.48
N MET A 353 1.41 11.04 -18.86
CA MET A 353 2.18 11.86 -17.93
C MET A 353 1.28 12.48 -16.84
N LEU A 354 0.12 13.03 -17.23
CA LEU A 354 -0.84 13.60 -16.29
C LEU A 354 -1.39 12.54 -15.31
N THR A 355 -1.66 11.33 -15.79
CA THR A 355 -2.13 10.23 -14.94
C THR A 355 -1.06 9.78 -13.95
N LEU A 356 0.22 9.77 -14.36
CA LEU A 356 1.33 9.48 -13.48
C LEU A 356 1.53 10.56 -12.39
N ILE A 357 1.34 11.85 -12.73
CA ILE A 357 1.36 12.95 -11.76
C ILE A 357 0.23 12.79 -10.72
N ILE A 358 -0.98 12.48 -11.17
CA ILE A 358 -2.13 12.23 -10.29
C ILE A 358 -1.87 11.03 -9.38
N THR A 359 -1.27 9.97 -9.92
CA THR A 359 -0.89 8.76 -9.17
C THR A 359 0.16 9.05 -8.10
N PHE A 360 1.17 9.87 -8.43
CA PHE A 360 2.19 10.33 -7.49
C PHE A 360 1.54 11.09 -6.31
N ILE A 361 0.64 12.04 -6.61
CA ILE A 361 -0.05 12.84 -5.59
C ILE A 361 -0.99 11.99 -4.73
N SER A 362 -1.67 11.02 -5.34
CA SER A 362 -2.50 10.06 -4.61
C SER A 362 -1.67 9.21 -3.66
N GLY A 363 -0.48 8.78 -4.09
CA GLY A 363 0.50 8.11 -3.23
C GLY A 363 0.92 8.98 -2.05
N ALA A 364 1.30 10.24 -2.32
CA ALA A 364 1.69 11.21 -1.29
C ALA A 364 0.61 11.36 -0.21
N ASN A 365 -0.65 11.57 -0.62
CA ASN A 365 -1.75 11.69 0.34
C ASN A 365 -2.05 10.37 1.07
N PHE A 366 -2.09 9.25 0.35
CA PHE A 366 -2.42 7.95 0.93
C PHE A 366 -1.47 7.56 2.05
N PHE A 367 -0.16 7.55 1.77
CA PHE A 367 0.83 7.13 2.75
C PHE A 367 1.00 8.15 3.87
N SER A 368 0.88 9.45 3.59
CA SER A 368 0.92 10.47 4.64
C SER A 368 -0.21 10.33 5.64
N VAL A 369 -1.46 10.19 5.19
CA VAL A 369 -2.61 10.01 6.10
C VAL A 369 -2.50 8.68 6.82
N LEU A 370 -2.14 7.59 6.11
CA LEU A 370 -1.98 6.26 6.69
C LEU A 370 -0.97 6.24 7.85
N MET A 371 0.14 6.99 7.74
CA MET A 371 1.21 7.00 8.74
C MET A 371 0.98 8.05 9.86
N LEU A 372 0.44 9.22 9.55
CA LEU A 372 0.29 10.31 10.51
C LEU A 372 -1.02 10.24 11.31
N TRP A 373 -2.09 9.71 10.71
CA TRP A 373 -3.41 9.65 11.35
C TRP A 373 -3.41 8.83 12.65
N PRO A 374 -2.80 7.62 12.73
CA PRO A 374 -2.75 6.88 13.99
C PRO A 374 -2.06 7.68 15.12
N GLY A 375 -0.99 8.41 14.78
CA GLY A 375 -0.30 9.31 15.71
C GLY A 375 -1.20 10.46 16.16
N GLN A 376 -1.93 11.10 15.25
CA GLN A 376 -2.90 12.14 15.60
C GLN A 376 -4.05 11.60 16.46
N ALA A 377 -4.58 10.43 16.10
CA ALA A 377 -5.66 9.76 16.83
C ALA A 377 -5.26 9.45 18.28
N TYR A 378 -4.00 9.04 18.49
CA TYR A 378 -3.42 8.83 19.80
C TYR A 378 -3.20 10.16 20.55
N ASN A 379 -2.52 11.12 19.93
CA ASN A 379 -2.03 12.34 20.59
C ASN A 379 -3.14 13.34 20.92
N VAL A 380 -4.19 13.44 20.09
CA VAL A 380 -5.25 14.45 20.22
C VAL A 380 -6.47 13.89 20.95
N TYR A 381 -6.92 12.69 20.58
CA TYR A 381 -8.21 12.14 21.03
C TYR A 381 -8.10 11.12 22.17
N GLY A 382 -6.88 10.85 22.65
CA GLY A 382 -6.61 10.05 23.83
C GLY A 382 -6.08 8.65 23.53
N HIS A 383 -5.50 8.04 24.57
CA HIS A 383 -4.61 6.87 24.47
C HIS A 383 -5.33 5.52 24.56
N ASP A 384 -6.67 5.53 24.62
CA ASP A 384 -7.45 4.28 24.70
C ASP A 384 -7.17 3.39 23.46
N PRO A 385 -6.64 2.16 23.62
CA PRO A 385 -6.21 1.34 22.50
C PRO A 385 -7.33 1.01 21.51
N VAL A 386 -8.54 0.73 22.04
CA VAL A 386 -9.72 0.42 21.24
C VAL A 386 -10.19 1.69 20.51
N GLY A 387 -10.23 2.82 21.22
CA GLY A 387 -10.61 4.12 20.68
C GLY A 387 -9.70 4.58 19.54
N VAL A 388 -8.37 4.47 19.69
CA VAL A 388 -7.40 4.79 18.62
C VAL A 388 -7.61 3.89 17.41
N GLY A 389 -7.84 2.59 17.65
CA GLY A 389 -8.18 1.64 16.60
C GLY A 389 -9.45 1.99 15.83
N LEU A 390 -10.54 2.26 16.55
CA LEU A 390 -11.83 2.66 15.98
C LEU A 390 -11.72 3.96 15.17
N ARG A 391 -10.91 4.92 15.64
CA ARG A 391 -10.65 6.17 14.93
C ARG A 391 -9.89 5.98 13.61
N GLY A 392 -9.14 4.89 13.46
CA GLY A 392 -8.43 4.55 12.22
C GLY A 392 -9.33 3.93 11.14
N LEU A 393 -10.44 3.29 11.52
CA LEU A 393 -11.30 2.54 10.60
C LEU A 393 -11.92 3.37 9.47
N PRO A 394 -12.43 4.59 9.69
CA PRO A 394 -13.12 5.35 8.63
C PRO A 394 -12.25 5.58 7.39
N PHE A 395 -10.97 5.85 7.58
CA PHE A 395 -10.04 6.05 6.46
C PHE A 395 -9.88 4.76 5.63
N ALA A 396 -9.62 3.63 6.29
CA ALA A 396 -9.42 2.35 5.61
C ALA A 396 -10.69 1.86 4.90
N VAL A 397 -11.85 2.00 5.54
CA VAL A 397 -13.15 1.70 4.93
C VAL A 397 -13.44 2.64 3.75
N GLY A 398 -13.12 3.92 3.89
CA GLY A 398 -13.23 4.91 2.82
C GLY A 398 -12.42 4.53 1.59
N VAL A 399 -11.16 4.12 1.77
CA VAL A 399 -10.29 3.67 0.65
C VAL A 399 -10.89 2.47 -0.06
N LEU A 400 -11.35 1.46 0.67
CA LEU A 400 -11.99 0.28 0.06
C LEU A 400 -13.29 0.63 -0.67
N ALA A 401 -14.14 1.46 -0.05
CA ALA A 401 -15.36 1.96 -0.66
C ALA A 401 -15.06 2.77 -1.93
N GLY A 402 -13.97 3.55 -1.94
CA GLY A 402 -13.54 4.35 -3.09
C GLY A 402 -13.11 3.47 -4.25
N CYS A 403 -12.29 2.46 -3.99
CA CYS A 403 -11.89 1.47 -4.98
C CYS A 403 -13.10 0.74 -5.60
N PHE A 404 -14.04 0.29 -4.76
CA PHE A 404 -15.24 -0.41 -5.22
C PHE A 404 -16.17 0.51 -6.02
N THR A 405 -16.42 1.72 -5.51
CA THR A 405 -17.29 2.71 -6.17
C THR A 405 -16.72 3.10 -7.52
N SER A 406 -15.41 3.36 -7.62
CA SER A 406 -14.76 3.64 -8.90
C SER A 406 -14.83 2.48 -9.87
N LEU A 407 -14.72 1.22 -9.42
CA LEU A 407 -14.86 0.05 -10.28
C LEU A 407 -16.27 -0.06 -10.89
N VAL A 408 -17.32 0.18 -10.09
CA VAL A 408 -18.70 0.20 -10.57
C VAL A 408 -18.95 1.38 -11.51
N LEU A 409 -18.45 2.57 -11.16
CA LEU A 409 -18.61 3.77 -11.98
C LEU A 409 -17.88 3.66 -13.33
N LEU A 410 -16.70 3.04 -13.38
CA LEU A 410 -15.99 2.75 -14.63
C LEU A 410 -16.84 1.90 -15.59
N SER A 411 -17.60 0.94 -15.06
CA SER A 411 -18.48 0.09 -15.87
C SER A 411 -19.66 0.86 -16.47
N LYS A 412 -20.12 1.92 -15.77
CA LYS A 412 -21.27 2.74 -16.17
C LYS A 412 -20.88 3.93 -17.05
N PHE A 413 -19.74 4.55 -16.80
CA PHE A 413 -19.21 5.72 -17.51
C PHE A 413 -18.19 5.33 -18.59
N ARG A 414 -18.53 4.37 -19.45
CA ARG A 414 -17.69 3.96 -20.58
C ARG A 414 -17.37 5.18 -21.47
N GLY A 415 -16.11 5.62 -21.48
CA GLY A 415 -15.61 6.74 -22.29
C GLY A 415 -15.25 8.04 -21.53
N ASN A 416 -15.88 8.31 -20.37
CA ASN A 416 -15.72 9.59 -19.63
C ASN A 416 -14.87 9.44 -18.36
N ILE A 417 -13.80 8.64 -18.42
CA ILE A 417 -12.98 8.29 -17.25
C ILE A 417 -12.28 9.53 -16.65
N LYS A 418 -12.03 10.55 -17.46
CA LYS A 418 -11.52 11.87 -17.04
C LYS A 418 -12.33 12.45 -15.88
N TRP A 419 -13.66 12.48 -16.01
CA TRP A 419 -14.54 13.09 -15.01
C TRP A 419 -14.58 12.30 -13.70
N LEU A 420 -14.41 10.98 -13.78
CA LEU A 420 -14.26 10.13 -12.61
C LEU A 420 -12.97 10.46 -11.84
N LEU A 421 -11.85 10.62 -12.55
CA LEU A 421 -10.57 10.96 -11.93
C LEU A 421 -10.54 12.40 -11.40
N PHE A 422 -11.22 13.33 -12.08
CA PHE A 422 -11.43 14.69 -11.59
C PHE A 422 -12.25 14.70 -10.30
N GLY A 423 -13.40 14.03 -10.28
CA GLY A 423 -14.24 13.91 -9.09
C GLY A 423 -13.51 13.27 -7.91
N ALA A 424 -12.75 12.20 -8.15
CA ALA A 424 -11.94 11.55 -7.13
C ALA A 424 -10.79 12.45 -6.63
N SER A 425 -10.16 13.24 -7.51
CA SER A 425 -9.13 14.23 -7.14
C SER A 425 -9.69 15.34 -6.26
N VAL A 426 -10.87 15.87 -6.60
CA VAL A 426 -11.57 16.87 -5.78
C VAL A 426 -11.92 16.28 -4.42
N LEU A 427 -12.46 15.06 -4.40
CA LEU A 427 -12.87 14.39 -3.16
C LEU A 427 -11.69 14.08 -2.25
N MET A 428 -10.58 13.60 -2.80
CA MET A 428 -9.33 13.37 -2.06
C MET A 428 -8.81 14.68 -1.47
N THR A 429 -8.77 15.75 -2.28
CA THR A 429 -8.26 17.07 -1.84
C THR A 429 -9.14 17.67 -0.76
N ALA A 430 -10.47 17.60 -0.93
CA ALA A 430 -11.44 18.10 0.05
C ALA A 430 -11.42 17.28 1.34
N GLY A 431 -11.28 15.95 1.26
CA GLY A 431 -11.19 15.08 2.43
C GLY A 431 -9.87 15.26 3.18
N CYS A 432 -8.73 15.05 2.51
CA CYS A 432 -7.43 15.19 3.15
C CYS A 432 -7.17 16.62 3.63
N GLY A 433 -7.56 17.63 2.85
CA GLY A 433 -7.47 19.04 3.25
C GLY A 433 -8.45 19.43 4.35
N GLY A 434 -9.65 18.82 4.37
CA GLY A 434 -10.67 19.02 5.40
C GLY A 434 -10.20 18.56 6.79
N LEU A 435 -9.25 17.63 6.86
CA LEU A 435 -8.62 17.23 8.13
C LEU A 435 -7.88 18.39 8.80
N ALA A 436 -7.59 19.49 8.09
CA ALA A 436 -7.07 20.70 8.71
C ALA A 436 -8.05 21.33 9.73
N GLY A 437 -9.36 21.05 9.58
CA GLY A 437 -10.39 21.46 10.53
C GLY A 437 -10.53 20.53 11.74
N ALA A 438 -9.68 19.51 11.90
CA ALA A 438 -9.71 18.61 13.04
C ALA A 438 -9.32 19.35 14.33
N ARG A 439 -10.27 19.41 15.26
CA ARG A 439 -10.11 19.98 16.60
C ARG A 439 -10.31 18.88 17.64
N VAL A 440 -10.04 19.19 18.91
CA VAL A 440 -10.18 18.25 20.02
C VAL A 440 -11.66 17.87 20.26
N ASP A 441 -12.60 18.77 19.94
CA ASP A 441 -14.03 18.66 20.22
C ASP A 441 -14.85 17.97 19.12
N ASN A 442 -14.34 17.90 17.88
CA ASN A 442 -15.15 17.59 16.70
C ASN A 442 -14.86 16.23 16.04
N ILE A 443 -14.50 15.21 16.83
CA ILE A 443 -14.10 13.89 16.33
C ILE A 443 -15.14 13.24 15.39
N GLU A 444 -16.45 13.44 15.65
CA GLU A 444 -17.52 12.89 14.84
C GLU A 444 -17.49 13.43 13.39
N VAL A 445 -17.23 14.73 13.25
CA VAL A 445 -17.07 15.38 11.93
C VAL A 445 -15.81 14.86 11.24
N VAL A 446 -14.74 14.64 12.01
CA VAL A 446 -13.48 14.13 11.48
C VAL A 446 -13.64 12.70 10.93
N TYR A 447 -14.48 11.85 11.52
CA TYR A 447 -14.79 10.53 10.93
C TYR A 447 -15.39 10.62 9.54
N PHE A 448 -16.32 11.54 9.34
CA PHE A 448 -16.92 11.77 8.03
C PHE A 448 -15.90 12.30 7.02
N ILE A 449 -15.04 13.22 7.44
CA ILE A 449 -13.95 13.76 6.60
C ILE A 449 -12.94 12.67 6.21
N LEU A 450 -12.56 11.78 7.14
CA LEU A 450 -11.67 10.65 6.85
C LEU A 450 -12.27 9.66 5.86
N LEU A 451 -13.58 9.40 5.97
CA LEU A 451 -14.28 8.54 5.03
C LEU A 451 -14.24 9.15 3.63
N ILE A 452 -14.47 10.46 3.50
CA ILE A 452 -14.36 11.22 2.25
C ILE A 452 -12.92 11.18 1.71
N ALA A 453 -11.93 11.42 2.56
CA ALA A 453 -10.52 11.36 2.20
C ALA A 453 -10.16 9.99 1.63
N GLY A 454 -10.52 8.92 2.34
CA GLY A 454 -10.34 7.55 1.88
C GLY A 454 -11.06 7.27 0.57
N LEU A 455 -12.33 7.68 0.45
CA LEU A 455 -13.15 7.50 -0.75
C LEU A 455 -12.51 8.16 -1.98
N GLY A 456 -11.94 9.36 -1.82
CA GLY A 456 -11.19 10.04 -2.87
C GLY A 456 -9.89 9.33 -3.23
N VAL A 457 -9.09 8.92 -2.24
CA VAL A 457 -7.82 8.22 -2.48
C VAL A 457 -8.07 6.90 -3.22
N GLY A 458 -8.98 6.05 -2.73
CA GLY A 458 -9.36 4.80 -3.38
C GLY A 458 -9.98 5.04 -4.76
N GLY A 459 -10.72 6.14 -4.89
CA GLY A 459 -11.35 6.56 -6.13
C GLY A 459 -10.38 6.91 -7.25
N ILE A 460 -9.14 7.29 -6.94
CA ILE A 460 -8.08 7.58 -7.91
C ILE A 460 -7.33 6.31 -8.35
N VAL A 461 -7.09 5.37 -7.42
CA VAL A 461 -6.23 4.21 -7.68
C VAL A 461 -6.71 3.40 -8.87
N VAL A 462 -8.00 3.03 -8.86
CA VAL A 462 -8.57 2.13 -9.87
C VAL A 462 -8.64 2.79 -11.26
N PRO A 463 -9.18 4.03 -11.42
CA PRO A 463 -9.25 4.67 -12.73
C PRO A 463 -7.87 5.05 -13.27
N ALA A 464 -6.93 5.49 -12.43
CA ALA A 464 -5.57 5.82 -12.89
C ALA A 464 -4.87 4.59 -13.48
N SER A 465 -4.91 3.44 -12.78
CA SER A 465 -4.37 2.19 -13.31
C SER A 465 -5.10 1.72 -14.58
N THR A 466 -6.42 1.91 -14.66
CA THR A 466 -7.20 1.54 -15.85
C THR A 466 -6.79 2.39 -17.06
N ILE A 467 -6.71 3.71 -16.89
CA ILE A 467 -6.27 4.66 -17.92
C ILE A 467 -4.90 4.27 -18.48
N THR A 468 -3.92 4.01 -17.60
CA THR A 468 -2.56 3.71 -18.04
C THR A 468 -2.48 2.39 -18.80
N THR A 469 -3.32 1.40 -18.45
CA THR A 469 -3.39 0.13 -19.18
C THR A 469 -4.09 0.23 -20.54
N ILE A 470 -5.06 1.13 -20.71
CA ILE A 470 -5.78 1.32 -21.99
C ILE A 470 -4.91 2.06 -23.02
N ILE A 471 -4.17 3.09 -22.61
CA ILE A 471 -3.36 3.93 -23.52
C ILE A 471 -2.13 3.18 -24.04
N CYS A 472 -1.66 2.17 -23.30
CA CYS A 472 -0.44 1.45 -23.62
C CYS A 472 -0.70 0.28 -24.58
N PRO A 473 0.23 0.01 -25.51
CA PRO A 473 0.13 -1.17 -26.36
C PRO A 473 0.23 -2.46 -25.52
N ALA A 474 -0.40 -3.52 -26.00
CA ALA A 474 -0.64 -4.75 -25.23
C ALA A 474 0.66 -5.43 -24.73
N ASP A 475 1.76 -5.24 -25.44
CA ASP A 475 3.09 -5.76 -25.09
C ASP A 475 3.76 -5.01 -23.92
N LEU A 476 3.31 -3.79 -23.60
CA LEU A 476 3.88 -2.94 -22.54
C LEU A 476 2.99 -2.80 -21.29
N ILE A 477 1.84 -3.46 -21.25
CA ILE A 477 0.86 -3.37 -20.13
C ILE A 477 1.51 -3.72 -18.77
N ALA A 478 2.36 -4.74 -18.73
CA ALA A 478 3.05 -5.15 -17.50
C ALA A 478 4.02 -4.06 -17.00
N THR A 479 4.81 -3.49 -17.92
CA THR A 479 5.78 -2.43 -17.62
C THR A 479 5.09 -1.16 -17.12
N ILE A 480 4.00 -0.73 -17.77
CA ILE A 480 3.28 0.47 -17.33
C ILE A 480 2.59 0.27 -15.97
N THR A 481 2.07 -0.92 -15.71
CA THR A 481 1.44 -1.23 -14.41
C THR A 481 2.48 -1.15 -13.30
N ALA A 482 3.66 -1.74 -13.50
CA ALA A 482 4.77 -1.66 -12.56
C ALA A 482 5.26 -0.21 -12.37
N LEU A 483 5.34 0.57 -13.46
CA LEU A 483 5.71 1.99 -13.41
C LEU A 483 4.70 2.81 -12.60
N THR A 484 3.40 2.59 -12.81
CA THR A 484 2.31 3.29 -12.11
C THR A 484 2.38 3.03 -10.61
N ILE A 485 2.60 1.78 -10.20
CA ILE A 485 2.75 1.39 -8.79
C ILE A 485 4.03 2.00 -8.19
N SER A 486 5.14 1.92 -8.93
CA SER A 486 6.43 2.50 -8.48
C SER A 486 6.28 4.00 -8.22
N ILE A 487 5.68 4.75 -9.16
CA ILE A 487 5.46 6.19 -9.04
C ILE A 487 4.55 6.53 -7.85
N ARG A 488 3.54 5.69 -7.58
CA ARG A 488 2.69 5.83 -6.39
C ARG A 488 3.51 5.73 -5.10
N ILE A 489 4.40 4.73 -4.99
CA ILE A 489 5.22 4.51 -3.80
C ILE A 489 6.24 5.64 -3.64
N VAL A 490 6.91 6.06 -4.72
CA VAL A 490 7.83 7.21 -4.72
C VAL A 490 7.10 8.48 -4.25
N GLY A 491 5.88 8.72 -4.74
CA GLY A 491 5.03 9.82 -4.28
C GLY A 491 4.68 9.71 -2.80
N GLY A 492 4.40 8.50 -2.31
CA GLY A 492 4.19 8.21 -0.90
C GLY A 492 5.39 8.54 -0.02
N ALA A 493 6.58 8.15 -0.46
CA ALA A 493 7.82 8.29 0.28
C ALA A 493 8.24 9.78 0.40
N ILE A 494 8.24 10.49 -0.74
CA ILE A 494 8.47 11.94 -0.78
C ILE A 494 7.36 12.71 -0.03
N GLY A 495 6.11 12.35 -0.27
CA GLY A 495 4.95 12.99 0.36
C GLY A 495 5.01 12.88 1.88
N TYR A 496 5.22 11.67 2.40
CA TYR A 496 5.33 11.45 3.84
C TYR A 496 6.49 12.25 4.45
N ALA A 497 7.65 12.28 3.80
CA ALA A 497 8.79 13.05 4.26
C ALA A 497 8.48 14.56 4.36
N VAL A 498 7.83 15.13 3.34
CA VAL A 498 7.42 16.55 3.35
C VAL A 498 6.41 16.83 4.46
N TYR A 499 5.41 15.96 4.63
CA TYR A 499 4.36 16.13 5.63
C TYR A 499 4.91 16.06 7.04
N TYR A 500 5.78 15.08 7.30
CA TYR A 500 6.46 14.95 8.58
C TYR A 500 7.39 16.14 8.86
N ASN A 501 8.11 16.61 7.85
CA ASN A 501 8.97 17.77 8.00
C ASN A 501 8.19 19.02 8.44
N VAL A 502 7.06 19.30 7.78
CA VAL A 502 6.18 20.41 8.13
C VAL A 502 5.61 20.23 9.55
N PHE A 503 5.19 19.01 9.89
CA PHE A 503 4.71 18.67 11.22
C PHE A 503 5.74 19.04 12.31
N VAL A 504 6.97 18.57 12.18
CA VAL A 504 8.01 18.76 13.20
C VAL A 504 8.44 20.21 13.33
N ASN A 505 8.65 20.91 12.19
CA ASN A 505 9.04 22.33 12.19
C ASN A 505 7.99 23.24 12.85
N LYS A 506 6.72 22.82 12.86
CA LYS A 506 5.63 23.53 13.55
C LYS A 506 5.44 23.06 14.99
N LEU A 507 5.60 21.76 15.24
CA LEU A 507 5.41 21.16 16.56
C LEU A 507 6.39 21.72 17.60
N VAL A 508 7.69 21.69 17.31
CA VAL A 508 8.73 22.07 18.29
C VAL A 508 8.54 23.48 18.86
N PRO A 509 8.38 24.55 18.05
CA PRO A 509 8.23 25.91 18.60
C PRO A 509 6.89 26.14 19.31
N GLU A 510 5.79 25.64 18.74
CA GLU A 510 4.44 25.84 19.31
C GLU A 510 4.28 25.08 20.63
N LEU A 511 4.80 23.84 20.68
CA LEU A 511 4.79 23.02 21.88
C LEU A 511 5.66 23.64 22.98
N THR A 512 6.84 24.15 22.62
CA THR A 512 7.72 24.82 23.58
C THR A 512 7.01 26.00 24.24
N THR A 513 6.26 26.79 23.49
CA THR A 513 5.58 27.98 24.03
C THR A 513 4.34 27.59 24.85
N ALA A 514 3.50 26.69 24.34
CA ALA A 514 2.26 26.29 24.99
C ALA A 514 2.51 25.50 26.28
N VAL A 515 3.39 24.49 26.23
CA VAL A 515 3.70 23.64 27.39
C VAL A 515 4.51 24.41 28.43
N ALA A 516 5.49 25.24 28.03
CA ALA A 516 6.19 26.08 29.00
C ALA A 516 5.24 27.07 29.68
N GLY A 517 4.26 27.62 28.96
CA GLY A 517 3.20 28.46 29.52
C GLY A 517 2.38 27.72 30.58
N ALA A 518 1.94 26.49 30.29
CA ALA A 518 1.21 25.64 31.23
C ALA A 518 2.05 25.24 32.45
N CYS A 519 3.34 24.93 32.25
CA CYS A 519 4.27 24.64 33.36
C CYS A 519 4.42 25.85 34.30
N VAL A 520 4.55 27.06 33.76
CA VAL A 520 4.67 28.28 34.58
C VAL A 520 3.38 28.57 35.35
N GLN A 521 2.21 28.35 34.73
CA GLN A 521 0.90 28.52 35.38
C GLN A 521 0.69 27.50 36.52
N THR A 522 1.26 26.31 36.40
CA THR A 522 1.18 25.24 37.41
C THR A 522 2.24 25.34 38.50
N GLY A 523 3.08 26.39 38.47
CA GLY A 523 4.10 26.66 39.48
C GLY A 523 5.47 26.03 39.20
N ILE A 524 5.63 25.33 38.07
CA ILE A 524 6.90 24.75 37.63
C ILE A 524 7.73 25.84 36.94
N ARG A 525 8.83 26.26 37.57
CA ARG A 525 9.72 27.31 37.05
C ARG A 525 11.13 26.83 36.72
N ASP A 526 11.44 25.56 37.01
CA ASP A 526 12.72 24.98 36.66
C ASP A 526 12.80 24.72 35.15
N ARG A 527 13.77 25.38 34.48
CA ARG A 527 13.98 25.24 33.03
C ARG A 527 14.34 23.82 32.64
N GLY A 528 15.07 23.08 33.49
CA GLY A 528 15.44 21.69 33.21
C GLY A 528 14.22 20.77 33.20
N LEU A 529 13.35 20.92 34.19
CA LEU A 529 12.10 20.16 34.29
C LEU A 529 11.14 20.51 33.14
N ILE A 530 10.99 21.79 32.79
CA ILE A 530 10.16 22.23 31.67
C ILE A 530 10.64 21.62 30.36
N GLY A 531 11.96 21.61 30.12
CA GLY A 531 12.54 20.96 28.94
C GLY A 531 12.21 19.47 28.85
N ASN A 532 12.28 18.75 29.99
CA ASN A 532 11.93 17.33 30.04
C ASN A 532 10.43 17.10 29.79
N ILE A 533 9.56 17.93 30.37
CA ILE A 533 8.10 17.87 30.16
C ILE A 533 7.76 18.12 28.68
N ILE A 534 8.41 19.10 28.04
CA ILE A 534 8.24 19.36 26.60
C ILE A 534 8.67 18.14 25.78
N GLY A 535 9.82 17.53 26.12
CA GLY A 535 10.32 16.33 25.45
C GLY A 535 9.35 15.15 25.57
N LEU A 536 8.85 14.85 26.78
CA LEU A 536 7.87 13.80 27.02
C LEU A 536 6.52 14.08 26.34
N THR A 537 6.12 15.36 26.26
CA THR A 537 4.90 15.74 25.54
C THR A 537 5.08 15.58 24.04
N ALA A 538 6.24 15.95 23.49
CA ALA A 538 6.58 15.82 22.07
C ALA A 538 6.63 14.36 21.59
N THR A 539 6.96 13.44 22.49
CA THR A 539 6.99 11.98 22.27
C THR A 539 5.73 11.29 22.74
N SER A 540 4.72 12.04 23.19
CA SER A 540 3.43 11.49 23.59
C SER A 540 3.51 10.48 24.74
N LEU A 541 4.60 10.56 25.53
CA LEU A 541 4.86 9.80 26.76
C LEU A 541 4.29 10.53 27.99
N ILE A 542 3.02 10.94 27.90
CA ILE A 542 2.42 11.85 28.89
C ILE A 542 2.31 11.24 30.29
N ASP A 543 2.25 9.91 30.42
CA ASP A 543 2.14 9.24 31.72
C ASP A 543 3.44 9.37 32.53
N GLU A 544 4.58 9.50 31.86
CA GLU A 544 5.88 9.70 32.53
C GLU A 544 5.99 11.08 33.16
N ILE A 545 5.22 12.06 32.68
CA ILE A 545 5.14 13.41 33.25
C ILE A 545 4.63 13.36 34.70
N ARG A 546 3.76 12.39 35.04
CA ARG A 546 3.24 12.23 36.42
C ARG A 546 4.32 11.84 37.42
N ASN A 547 5.35 11.16 36.96
CA ASN A 547 6.44 10.66 37.80
C ASN A 547 7.50 11.74 38.09
N LEU A 548 7.37 12.92 37.48
CA LEU A 548 8.33 14.00 37.64
C LEU A 548 8.12 14.75 38.97
N PRO A 549 9.21 15.09 39.68
CA PRO A 549 9.13 15.79 40.96
C PRO A 549 8.54 17.20 40.78
N GLY A 550 7.51 17.54 41.55
CA GLY A 550 6.86 18.85 41.53
C GLY A 550 5.64 18.96 40.61
N VAL A 551 5.26 17.89 39.90
CA VAL A 551 4.03 17.86 39.08
C VAL A 551 2.86 17.41 39.96
N THR A 552 1.88 18.29 40.19
CA THR A 552 0.60 17.93 40.81
C THR A 552 -0.34 17.30 39.76
N GLU A 553 -1.30 16.47 40.17
CA GLU A 553 -2.30 15.89 39.26
C GLU A 553 -3.08 16.97 38.48
N SER A 554 -3.45 18.07 39.14
CA SER A 554 -4.07 19.22 38.47
C SER A 554 -3.13 19.88 37.45
N GLY A 555 -1.82 19.95 37.76
CA GLY A 555 -0.83 20.50 36.84
C GLY A 555 -0.58 19.61 35.63
N TRP A 556 -0.55 18.29 35.85
CA TRP A 556 -0.47 17.30 34.78
C TRP A 556 -1.62 17.43 33.79
N VAL A 557 -2.87 17.55 34.27
CA VAL A 557 -4.04 17.73 33.39
C VAL A 557 -3.92 18.99 32.52
N GLN A 558 -3.45 20.11 33.08
CA GLN A 558 -3.26 21.36 32.33
C GLN A 558 -2.16 21.26 31.28
N ILE A 559 -1.03 20.64 31.63
CA ILE A 559 0.09 20.40 30.71
C ILE A 559 -0.35 19.51 29.55
N VAL A 560 -1.05 18.41 29.85
CA VAL A 560 -1.57 17.49 28.84
C VAL A 560 -2.62 18.17 27.96
N ALA A 561 -3.51 18.98 28.53
CA ALA A 561 -4.49 19.73 27.75
C ALA A 561 -3.83 20.73 26.80
N ALA A 562 -2.80 21.45 27.25
CA ALA A 562 -2.01 22.35 26.40
C ALA A 562 -1.33 21.59 25.27
N GLY A 563 -0.69 20.45 25.58
CA GLY A 563 -0.06 19.58 24.57
C GLY A 563 -1.06 19.08 23.52
N LYS A 564 -2.24 18.57 23.95
CA LYS A 564 -3.30 18.12 23.05
C LYS A 564 -3.77 19.22 22.10
N GLN A 565 -3.96 20.44 22.62
CA GLN A 565 -4.39 21.58 21.81
C GLN A 565 -3.31 21.97 20.78
N THR A 566 -2.04 21.97 21.18
CA THR A 566 -0.93 22.20 20.25
C THR A 566 -0.89 21.15 19.16
N TYR A 567 -1.00 19.86 19.49
CA TYR A 567 -1.05 18.81 18.46
C TYR A 567 -2.20 19.05 17.48
N ALA A 568 -3.41 19.36 17.96
CA ALA A 568 -4.55 19.64 17.10
C ALA A 568 -4.27 20.78 16.10
N ASN A 569 -3.68 21.88 16.58
CA ASN A 569 -3.32 23.02 15.72
C ASN A 569 -2.21 22.68 14.71
N VAL A 570 -1.19 21.94 15.15
CA VAL A 570 -0.01 21.62 14.34
C VAL A 570 -0.36 20.65 13.22
N TYR A 571 -1.22 19.65 13.49
CA TYR A 571 -1.70 18.73 12.45
C TYR A 571 -2.44 19.46 11.33
N SER A 572 -3.08 20.60 11.59
CA SER A 572 -3.72 21.38 10.52
C SER A 572 -2.75 21.83 9.42
N TRP A 573 -1.50 22.15 9.78
CA TRP A 573 -0.47 22.54 8.82
C TRP A 573 -0.07 21.40 7.88
N VAL A 574 -0.08 20.17 8.38
CA VAL A 574 0.21 18.97 7.61
C VAL A 574 -0.83 18.79 6.50
N TYR A 575 -2.10 19.00 6.81
CA TYR A 575 -3.20 18.83 5.86
C TYR A 575 -3.33 19.98 4.85
N TYR A 576 -2.78 21.17 5.14
CA TYR A 576 -2.62 22.21 4.11
C TYR A 576 -1.66 21.77 2.99
N CYS A 577 -0.65 20.94 3.29
CA CYS A 577 0.16 20.32 2.24
C CYS A 577 -0.70 19.44 1.32
N SER A 578 -1.67 18.71 1.86
CA SER A 578 -2.62 17.92 1.05
C SER A 578 -3.44 18.78 0.10
N VAL A 579 -3.82 20.00 0.50
CA VAL A 579 -4.52 20.94 -0.38
C VAL A 579 -3.61 21.38 -1.54
N ALA A 580 -2.35 21.70 -1.25
CA ALA A 580 -1.39 22.12 -2.27
C ALA A 580 -1.13 20.99 -3.29
N PHE A 581 -0.82 19.78 -2.81
CA PHE A 581 -0.63 18.61 -3.68
C PHE A 581 -1.92 18.25 -4.43
N GLY A 582 -3.06 18.23 -3.74
CA GLY A 582 -4.36 17.92 -4.31
C GLY A 582 -4.78 18.90 -5.41
N GLY A 583 -4.50 20.19 -5.25
CA GLY A 583 -4.73 21.21 -6.28
C GLY A 583 -4.00 20.89 -7.60
N VAL A 584 -2.76 20.41 -7.54
CA VAL A 584 -2.03 19.95 -8.73
C VAL A 584 -2.72 18.74 -9.38
N SER A 585 -3.24 17.80 -8.57
CA SER A 585 -3.99 16.64 -9.09
C SER A 585 -5.29 17.05 -9.78
N ILE A 586 -6.02 18.01 -9.20
CA ILE A 586 -7.26 18.55 -9.79
C ILE A 586 -6.95 19.22 -11.13
N ILE A 587 -5.94 20.09 -11.18
CA ILE A 587 -5.53 20.77 -12.42
C ILE A 587 -5.10 19.73 -13.46
N ALA A 588 -4.25 18.76 -13.09
CA ALA A 588 -3.80 17.71 -13.99
C ALA A 588 -4.98 16.90 -14.57
N SER A 589 -5.99 16.59 -13.73
CA SER A 589 -7.17 15.83 -14.18
C SER A 589 -8.06 16.60 -15.17
N LEU A 590 -8.11 17.94 -15.09
CA LEU A 590 -8.83 18.78 -16.06
C LEU A 590 -8.20 18.75 -17.46
N PHE A 591 -6.88 18.57 -17.53
CA PHE A 591 -6.13 18.53 -18.79
C PHE A 591 -6.02 17.13 -19.41
N LEU A 592 -6.62 16.11 -18.80
CA LEU A 592 -6.73 14.79 -19.42
C LEU A 592 -7.59 14.86 -20.68
N GLU A 593 -7.16 14.13 -21.70
CA GLU A 593 -7.93 13.91 -22.93
C GLU A 593 -8.84 12.70 -22.73
N ASP A 594 -9.99 12.67 -23.42
CA ASP A 594 -10.88 11.52 -23.36
C ASP A 594 -10.25 10.34 -24.09
N ILE A 595 -10.20 9.19 -23.41
CA ILE A 595 -9.54 7.97 -23.88
C ILE A 595 -10.55 7.08 -24.62
N ALA A 596 -11.77 7.55 -24.84
CA ALA A 596 -12.85 6.79 -25.51
C ALA A 596 -12.42 6.24 -26.87
N GLU A 597 -11.57 6.96 -27.60
CA GLU A 597 -11.01 6.55 -28.89
C GLU A 597 -10.04 5.36 -28.82
N PHE A 598 -9.49 5.07 -27.63
CA PHE A 598 -8.56 3.95 -27.41
C PHE A 598 -9.22 2.72 -26.77
N ILE A 599 -10.53 2.77 -26.49
CA ILE A 599 -11.29 1.64 -25.96
C ILE A 599 -11.70 0.76 -27.15
N ASP A 600 -10.80 -0.13 -27.55
CA ASP A 600 -11.01 -1.06 -28.65
C ASP A 600 -11.48 -2.42 -28.08
N ASP A 601 -12.45 -3.10 -28.71
CA ASP A 601 -12.90 -4.46 -28.33
C ASP A 601 -11.86 -5.56 -28.64
N ASN A 602 -10.62 -5.18 -28.98
CA ASN A 602 -9.55 -6.09 -29.37
C ASN A 602 -8.99 -6.82 -28.15
N VAL A 603 -9.39 -8.09 -28.01
CA VAL A 603 -8.84 -9.03 -27.04
C VAL A 603 -7.40 -9.35 -27.46
N ALA A 604 -6.42 -9.00 -26.62
CA ALA A 604 -4.98 -9.19 -26.88
C ALA A 604 -4.55 -10.66 -27.12
N VAL A 605 -5.45 -11.62 -26.89
CA VAL A 605 -5.27 -13.03 -27.22
C VAL A 605 -6.62 -13.58 -27.69
N VAL A 606 -6.78 -13.73 -29.01
CA VAL A 606 -7.77 -14.64 -29.58
C VAL A 606 -7.17 -16.04 -29.42
N LEU A 607 -7.80 -16.88 -28.59
CA LEU A 607 -7.39 -18.28 -28.40
C LEU A 607 -7.74 -19.12 -29.63
#